data_AF-A0A430ULD8-F1
#
_entry.id   AF-A0A430ULD8-F1
#
_cell.length_a   1.000
_cell.length_b   1.000
_cell.length_c   1.000
_cell.angle_alpha   90.00
_cell.angle_beta   90.00
_cell.angle_gamma   90.00
#
_symmetry.space_group_name_H-M   'P 1'
#
loop_
_entity.id
_entity.type
_entity.pdbx_description
1 polymer ?
#
loop_
_entity_poly.entity_id
_entity_poly.type
_entity_poly.pdbx_seq_one_letter_code
_entity_poly.pdbx_strand_id
1 'polypeptide(L)'
;MVGVLAQQAGEKAKRLGLPEGTVQLTPCVPGMGEHWAKPSDLPFGPIYGVMGEKVVFVEIMVSQTDFAAGKSWTEVLRPLKGYAIDHVDMEFLPKGHEGYEVPHYDIHAYFVSHTDHTKYCP
;
A
#
# COMPACT_ATOMS: atom_id res chain seq x y z
N MET A 1 27.37 4.60 0.81
CA MET A 1 26.10 5.32 1.07
C MET A 1 24.87 4.44 0.88
N VAL A 2 24.81 3.59 -0.16
CA VAL A 2 23.67 2.69 -0.43
C VAL A 2 23.28 1.80 0.76
N GLY A 3 24.26 1.23 1.47
CA GLY A 3 23.99 0.38 2.64
C GLY A 3 23.35 1.11 3.83
N VAL A 4 23.64 2.40 4.03
CA VAL A 4 23.10 3.17 5.15
C VAL A 4 21.63 3.51 4.92
N LEU A 5 21.26 3.87 3.68
CA LEU A 5 19.87 4.16 3.32
C LEU A 5 18.99 2.91 3.40
N ALA A 6 19.50 1.76 2.94
CA ALA A 6 18.80 0.48 3.08
C ALA A 6 18.62 0.07 4.55
N GLN A 7 19.65 0.28 5.38
CA GLN A 7 19.59 0.05 6.83
C GLN A 7 18.51 0.93 7.48
N GLN A 8 18.50 2.23 7.17
CA GLN A 8 17.54 3.20 7.70
C GLN A 8 16.10 2.88 7.29
N ALA A 9 15.88 2.45 6.05
CA ALA A 9 14.57 2.03 5.57
C ALA A 9 14.08 0.76 6.29
N GLY A 10 14.95 -0.23 6.48
CA GLY A 10 14.63 -1.45 7.23
C GLY A 10 14.31 -1.17 8.70
N GLU A 11 15.05 -0.28 9.34
CA GLU A 11 14.77 0.16 10.71
C GLU A 11 13.43 0.91 10.82
N LYS A 12 13.11 1.76 9.85
CA LYS A 12 11.81 2.45 9.78
C LYS A 12 10.67 1.45 9.62
N ALA A 13 10.77 0.53 8.67
CA ALA A 13 9.75 -0.52 8.47
C ALA A 13 9.49 -1.32 9.75
N LYS A 14 10.56 -1.69 10.47
CA LYS A 14 10.46 -2.39 11.76
C LYS A 14 9.78 -1.55 12.84
N ARG A 15 10.11 -0.26 12.98
CA ARG A 15 9.44 0.64 13.95
C ARG A 15 7.95 0.79 13.67
N LEU A 16 7.57 0.85 12.40
CA LEU A 16 6.19 0.97 11.95
C LEU A 16 5.39 -0.33 12.09
N GLY A 17 6.05 -1.45 12.44
CA GLY A 17 5.41 -2.76 12.53
C GLY A 17 5.09 -3.38 11.17
N LEU A 18 5.73 -2.91 10.09
CA LEU A 18 5.59 -3.51 8.77
C LEU A 18 6.23 -4.91 8.75
N PRO A 19 5.74 -5.83 7.91
CA PRO A 19 6.32 -7.17 7.80
C PRO A 19 7.82 -7.14 7.48
N GLU A 20 8.57 -8.08 8.05
CA GLU A 20 10.00 -8.24 7.74
C GLU A 20 10.25 -8.39 6.23
N GLY A 21 11.26 -7.71 5.70
CA GLY A 21 11.55 -7.70 4.26
C GLY A 21 10.75 -6.68 3.44
N THR A 22 9.92 -5.87 4.09
CA THR A 22 9.27 -4.72 3.46
C THR A 22 10.30 -3.64 3.13
N VAL A 23 10.24 -3.12 1.90
CA VAL A 23 11.11 -2.05 1.39
C VAL A 23 10.27 -0.88 0.88
N GLN A 24 10.85 0.32 0.86
CA GLN A 24 10.22 1.48 0.24
C GLN A 24 10.29 1.34 -1.29
N LEU A 25 9.13 1.41 -1.94
CA LEU A 25 8.99 1.35 -3.39
C LEU A 25 8.98 2.75 -3.99
N THR A 26 8.24 3.68 -3.36
CA THR A 26 8.10 5.06 -3.84
C THR A 26 8.23 6.06 -2.67
N PRO A 27 8.78 7.26 -2.93
CA PRO A 27 9.08 8.22 -1.88
C PRO A 27 7.89 9.09 -1.43
N CYS A 28 6.97 9.46 -2.33
CA CYS A 28 5.79 10.25 -1.98
C CYS A 28 4.82 10.22 -3.16
N VAL A 29 3.65 9.59 -2.99
CA VAL A 29 2.56 9.59 -3.96
C VAL A 29 1.47 10.55 -3.48
N PRO A 30 1.03 11.52 -4.32
CA PRO A 30 -0.01 12.48 -3.95
C PRO A 30 -1.26 11.82 -3.38
N GLY A 31 -1.71 12.31 -2.23
CA GLY A 31 -2.88 11.78 -1.53
C GLY A 31 -2.68 10.46 -0.80
N MET A 32 -1.50 9.83 -0.87
CA MET A 32 -1.27 8.47 -0.36
C MET A 32 -0.08 8.40 0.60
N GLY A 33 1.07 8.91 0.16
CA GLY A 33 2.33 8.83 0.88
C GLY A 33 3.37 7.95 0.22
N GLU A 34 4.35 7.51 1.02
CA GLU A 34 5.33 6.52 0.60
C GLU A 34 4.66 5.16 0.41
N HIS A 35 4.96 4.44 -0.67
CA HIS A 35 4.57 3.03 -0.78
C HIS A 35 5.67 2.11 -0.29
N TRP A 36 5.27 1.11 0.49
CA TRP A 36 6.14 0.07 1.03
C TRP A 36 5.53 -1.30 0.78
N ALA A 37 6.32 -2.26 0.31
CA ALA A 37 5.87 -3.66 0.23
C ALA A 37 7.05 -4.62 0.30
N LYS A 38 6.76 -5.90 0.47
CA LYS A 38 7.73 -6.95 0.14
C LYS A 38 7.75 -7.09 -1.39
N PRO A 39 8.92 -7.15 -2.04
CA PRO A 39 8.99 -7.36 -3.48
C PRO A 39 8.30 -8.65 -3.95
N SER A 40 8.23 -9.69 -3.10
CA SER A 40 7.55 -10.95 -3.39
C SER A 40 6.02 -10.85 -3.46
N ASP A 41 5.44 -9.79 -2.88
CA ASP A 41 4.00 -9.62 -2.78
C ASP A 41 3.45 -8.81 -3.97
N LEU A 42 4.33 -8.18 -4.75
CA LEU A 42 3.98 -7.41 -5.93
C LEU A 42 3.63 -8.31 -7.15
N PRO A 43 2.71 -7.86 -8.03
CA PRO A 43 1.99 -6.60 -7.98
C PRO A 43 0.79 -6.62 -7.02
N PHE A 44 0.27 -7.79 -6.63
CA PHE A 44 -1.02 -7.87 -5.91
C PHE A 44 -1.06 -7.12 -4.56
N GLY A 45 0.02 -7.11 -3.79
CA GLY A 45 0.08 -6.57 -2.44
C GLY A 45 0.04 -7.67 -1.35
N PRO A 46 0.03 -7.28 -0.07
CA PRO A 46 -0.33 -5.95 0.43
C PRO A 46 0.76 -4.89 0.22
N ILE A 47 0.34 -3.69 -0.18
CA ILE A 47 1.15 -2.48 -0.20
C ILE A 47 0.75 -1.62 1.00
N TYR A 48 1.72 -0.96 1.65
CA TYR A 48 1.50 -0.13 2.82
C TYR A 48 1.83 1.32 2.50
N GLY A 49 0.86 2.20 2.73
CA GLY A 49 1.06 3.64 2.68
C GLY A 49 1.69 4.14 3.97
N VAL A 50 2.73 4.98 3.88
CA VAL A 50 3.41 5.57 5.04
C VAL A 50 3.58 7.07 4.84
N MET A 51 3.31 7.84 5.89
CA MET A 51 3.61 9.27 5.95
C MET A 51 4.37 9.60 7.22
N GLY A 52 5.65 9.96 7.07
CA GLY A 52 6.55 10.17 8.20
C GLY A 52 6.70 8.87 9.00
N GLU A 53 6.30 8.88 10.28
CA GLU A 53 6.31 7.73 11.18
C GLU A 53 4.90 7.15 11.42
N LYS A 54 3.96 7.35 10.49
CA LYS A 54 2.59 6.81 10.56
C LYS A 54 2.29 5.92 9.36
N VAL A 55 1.67 4.77 9.61
CA VAL A 55 1.05 3.97 8.54
C VAL A 55 -0.32 4.54 8.23
N VAL A 56 -0.59 4.72 6.94
CA VAL A 56 -1.75 5.46 6.41
C VAL A 56 -2.80 4.49 5.89
N PHE A 57 -2.40 3.43 5.19
CA PHE A 57 -3.31 2.42 4.66
C PHE A 57 -2.61 1.09 4.42
N VAL A 58 -3.42 0.08 4.12
CA VAL A 58 -3.02 -1.13 3.40
C VAL A 58 -3.81 -1.20 2.09
N GLU A 59 -3.18 -1.67 1.03
CA GLU A 59 -3.72 -1.70 -0.33
C GLU A 59 -3.54 -3.09 -0.94
N ILE A 60 -4.52 -3.52 -1.75
CA ILE A 60 -4.39 -4.64 -2.69
C ILE A 60 -4.84 -4.23 -4.09
N MET A 61 -4.22 -4.81 -5.11
CA MET A 61 -4.54 -4.56 -6.52
C MET A 61 -5.28 -5.75 -7.12
N VAL A 62 -6.59 -5.63 -7.30
CA VAL A 62 -7.46 -6.69 -7.84
C VAL A 62 -7.66 -6.51 -9.34
N SER A 63 -7.10 -7.40 -10.15
CA SER A 63 -7.29 -7.33 -11.61
C SER A 63 -8.76 -7.53 -12.01
N GLN A 64 -9.21 -6.79 -13.01
CA GLN A 64 -10.55 -6.93 -13.56
C GLN A 64 -10.79 -8.36 -14.11
N THR A 65 -9.76 -8.95 -14.73
CA THR A 65 -9.81 -10.31 -15.28
C THR A 65 -10.02 -11.35 -14.19
N ASP A 66 -9.26 -11.31 -13.11
CA ASP A 66 -9.41 -12.26 -12.00
C ASP A 66 -10.77 -12.09 -11.31
N PHE A 67 -11.24 -10.84 -11.17
CA PHE A 67 -12.53 -10.55 -10.54
C PHE A 67 -13.68 -11.10 -11.39
N ALA A 68 -13.63 -10.90 -12.70
CA ALA A 68 -14.59 -11.47 -13.65
C ALA A 68 -14.56 -13.01 -13.68
N ALA A 69 -13.39 -13.61 -13.40
CA ALA A 69 -13.24 -15.06 -13.29
C ALA A 69 -13.77 -15.65 -11.96
N GLY A 70 -14.26 -14.82 -11.04
CA GLY A 70 -14.80 -15.26 -9.75
C GLY A 70 -13.73 -15.73 -8.76
N LYS A 71 -12.48 -15.26 -8.91
CA LYS A 71 -11.41 -15.52 -7.94
C LYS A 71 -11.79 -14.93 -6.59
N SER A 72 -11.45 -15.64 -5.51
CA SER A 72 -11.66 -15.17 -4.14
C SER A 72 -10.37 -14.62 -3.54
N TRP A 73 -10.50 -13.55 -2.76
CA TRP A 73 -9.42 -12.97 -1.97
C TRP A 73 -9.86 -12.91 -0.51
N THR A 74 -9.57 -13.97 0.23
CA THR A 74 -9.93 -14.07 1.64
C THR A 74 -8.76 -13.62 2.50
N GLU A 75 -9.04 -12.79 3.51
CA GLU A 75 -8.07 -12.49 4.57
C GLU A 75 -6.78 -11.78 4.11
N VAL A 76 -6.81 -11.10 2.97
CA VAL A 76 -5.65 -10.39 2.37
C VAL A 76 -5.59 -8.88 2.65
N LEU A 77 -6.74 -8.22 2.79
CA LEU A 77 -6.83 -6.79 3.10
C LEU A 77 -7.16 -6.63 4.59
N ARG A 78 -6.13 -6.70 5.42
CA ARG A 78 -6.26 -6.65 6.88
C ARG A 78 -5.54 -5.45 7.48
N PRO A 79 -6.09 -4.83 8.54
CA PRO A 79 -5.35 -3.82 9.26
C PRO A 79 -4.10 -4.43 9.92
N LEU A 80 -3.03 -3.64 9.98
CA LEU A 80 -1.89 -3.94 10.83
C LEU A 80 -2.31 -3.99 12.30
N LYS A 81 -1.59 -4.75 13.12
CA LYS A 81 -1.88 -4.86 14.56
C LYS A 81 -1.88 -3.48 15.20
N GLY A 82 -2.97 -3.12 15.88
CA GLY A 82 -3.13 -1.84 16.56
C GLY A 82 -3.69 -0.71 15.68
N TYR A 83 -3.96 -0.99 14.40
CA TYR A 83 -4.66 -0.08 13.50
C TYR A 83 -6.13 -0.49 13.36
N ALA A 84 -6.99 0.51 13.19
CA ALA A 84 -8.39 0.34 12.82
C ALA A 84 -8.59 0.93 11.41
N ILE A 85 -9.45 0.30 10.62
CA ILE A 85 -9.85 0.85 9.32
C ILE A 85 -10.83 2.00 9.58
N ASP A 86 -10.53 3.17 9.05
CA ASP A 86 -11.40 4.35 9.04
C ASP A 86 -12.41 4.23 7.89
N HIS A 87 -11.91 4.03 6.67
CA HIS A 87 -12.71 3.84 5.46
C HIS A 87 -11.96 2.97 4.43
N VAL A 88 -12.69 2.59 3.38
CA VAL A 88 -12.14 1.83 2.24
C VAL A 88 -12.52 2.55 0.96
N ASP A 89 -11.53 2.81 0.13
CA ASP A 89 -11.70 3.30 -1.24
C ASP A 89 -11.43 2.19 -2.24
N MET A 90 -12.18 2.20 -3.34
CA MET A 90 -12.04 1.26 -4.46
C MET A 90 -12.00 2.05 -5.76
N GLU A 91 -10.83 2.09 -6.39
CA GLU A 91 -10.57 2.94 -7.54
C GLU A 91 -10.29 2.09 -8.77
N PHE A 92 -11.09 2.26 -9.82
CA PHE A 92 -10.88 1.52 -11.06
C PHE A 92 -9.84 2.23 -11.93
N LEU A 93 -8.77 1.51 -12.26
CA LEU A 93 -7.69 1.94 -13.11
C LEU A 93 -7.84 1.24 -14.47
N PRO A 94 -8.60 1.80 -15.44
CA PRO A 94 -8.96 1.12 -16.69
C PRO A 94 -7.76 0.81 -17.60
N LYS A 95 -6.60 1.41 -17.34
CA LYS A 95 -5.35 1.20 -18.08
C LYS A 95 -4.21 0.78 -17.16
N GLY A 96 -4.48 0.57 -15.88
CA GLY A 96 -3.46 0.42 -14.85
C GLY A 96 -2.63 1.69 -14.62
N HIS A 97 -1.50 1.51 -13.95
CA HIS A 97 -0.49 2.54 -13.69
C HIS A 97 0.92 1.93 -13.76
N GLU A 98 1.97 2.76 -13.65
CA GLU A 98 3.35 2.28 -13.62
C GLU A 98 3.54 1.24 -12.51
N GLY A 99 4.08 0.06 -12.85
CA GLY A 99 4.22 -1.08 -11.95
C GLY A 99 3.10 -2.11 -12.03
N TYR A 100 1.92 -1.77 -12.56
CA TYR A 100 0.84 -2.71 -12.86
C TYR A 100 -0.05 -2.26 -14.02
N GLU A 101 0.36 -2.57 -15.25
CA GLU A 101 -0.19 -2.00 -16.49
C GLU A 101 -1.40 -2.76 -17.07
N VAL A 102 -2.26 -3.29 -16.22
CA VAL A 102 -3.50 -3.99 -16.63
C VAL A 102 -4.71 -3.33 -15.97
N PRO A 103 -5.94 -3.48 -16.50
CA PRO A 103 -7.12 -2.99 -15.80
C PRO A 103 -7.28 -3.66 -14.43
N HIS A 104 -7.31 -2.87 -13.36
CA HIS A 104 -7.45 -3.36 -12.00
C HIS A 104 -8.19 -2.35 -11.12
N TYR A 105 -8.57 -2.80 -9.93
CA TYR A 105 -9.00 -1.94 -8.84
C TYR A 105 -7.87 -1.83 -7.83
N ASP A 106 -7.51 -0.60 -7.47
CA ASP A 106 -6.76 -0.33 -6.25
C ASP A 106 -7.75 -0.26 -5.11
N ILE A 107 -7.57 -1.12 -4.12
CA ILE A 107 -8.45 -1.21 -2.96
C ILE A 107 -7.65 -0.80 -1.74
N HIS A 108 -7.88 0.41 -1.27
CA HIS A 108 -7.18 1.01 -0.15
C HIS A 108 -8.04 0.92 1.12
N ALA A 109 -7.56 0.25 2.16
CA ALA A 109 -8.13 0.34 3.50
C ALA A 109 -7.31 1.33 4.33
N TYR A 110 -7.83 2.54 4.48
CA TYR A 110 -7.18 3.63 5.19
C TYR A 110 -7.35 3.51 6.71
N PHE A 111 -6.32 3.91 7.44
CA PHE A 111 -6.30 4.01 8.90
C PHE A 111 -6.42 5.46 9.39
N VAL A 112 -6.56 6.40 8.47
CA VAL A 112 -6.74 7.84 8.71
C VAL A 112 -7.96 8.35 7.96
N SER A 113 -8.46 9.52 8.33
CA SER A 113 -9.63 10.11 7.68
C SER A 113 -9.38 10.43 6.21
N HIS A 114 -10.41 10.31 5.37
CA HIS A 114 -10.34 10.67 3.95
C HIS A 114 -9.86 12.11 3.72
N THR A 115 -10.29 13.02 4.59
CA THR A 115 -9.93 14.44 4.54
C THR A 115 -8.47 14.70 4.89
N ASP A 116 -7.79 13.78 5.58
CA ASP A 116 -6.38 13.96 5.95
C ASP A 116 -5.43 13.42 4.89
N HIS A 117 -5.65 12.19 4.39
CA HIS A 117 -4.68 11.59 3.46
C HIS A 117 -4.61 12.33 2.13
N THR A 118 -5.71 12.90 1.65
CA THR A 118 -5.77 13.73 0.43
C THR A 118 -4.86 14.97 0.46
N LYS A 119 -4.33 15.35 1.64
CA LYS A 119 -3.36 16.46 1.81
C LYS A 119 -1.91 15.98 1.84
N TYR A 120 -1.66 14.68 1.83
CA TYR A 120 -0.32 14.10 1.88
C TYR A 120 0.36 14.22 0.52
N CYS A 121 1.67 14.45 0.54
CA CYS A 121 2.48 14.64 -0.67
C CYS A 121 1.88 15.68 -1.65
N PRO A 122 1.73 16.95 -1.22
CA PRO A 122 1.19 18.01 -2.08
C PRO A 122 2.09 18.35 -3.27
#